data_AF-A0A438DA27-F1
#
_entry.id   AF-A0A438DA27-F1
#
_cell.length_a   1.000
_cell.length_b   1.000
_cell.length_c   1.000
_cell.angle_alpha   90.00
_cell.angle_beta   90.00
_cell.angle_gamma   90.00
#
_symmetry.space_group_name_H-M   'P 1'
#
loop_
_entity.id
_entity.type
_entity.pdbx_description
1 polymer ?
#
loop_
_entity_poly.entity_id
_entity_poly.type
_entity_poly.pdbx_seq_one_letter_code
_entity_poly.pdbx_strand_id
1 'polypeptide(L)'
;MSRRLRRKVVKKGKEKVVLPSYPEIENDDGGLGFENKGFANWTSLPDDTVIQLFSCLNYRDRANLASTCRTWRLLGASPCLWNSLDLRAHRCDSAAAASLASRGMNLQKLRKINDATLSVIAARHEQLESLQLGPDFCEKITTDAIKAIAVCCPKLNKLRLSGVKDVHGDAIDALAKHCRNLTDLGFMDCLKVEELALGNILSLRFLSVAGTTNLKWGLISHLGNKRDVFFEWRNGKNKDKNLDMIMNWLEWALSHTLLRIAESNPQGLDTFWLKQGAALLLSLMQSSQEDVQEKAATALATFVVIDDENASIDCGRAEAVMRDGGIRLLLNLARSWREGLQSEAAKAIANLSVNANVAKAVADEGGINILSSLARSMNRSVAEEAAGGLWNLSVGEEHKGAIAEAGGVKSLVDLIFKWSAGGDGVLERAAGALANLAADDKCSMEVALAGGVHALVMLARNCKFEGVQEQAARALANLAAHGDSNSNNAAVGQEAGALEALVLLTKSPHEGVRWNL
;
A
#
# COMPACT_ATOMS: atom_id res chain seq x y z
N MET A 1 27.17 61.64 6.79
CA MET A 1 26.32 62.43 5.88
C MET A 1 24.88 61.98 6.02
N SER A 2 23.99 62.97 6.15
CA SER A 2 22.51 62.98 6.09
C SER A 2 21.72 61.78 6.64
N ARG A 3 21.23 61.78 7.89
CA ARG A 3 20.20 62.62 8.55
C ARG A 3 18.75 62.37 8.06
N ARG A 4 17.92 61.94 9.05
CA ARG A 4 16.59 62.49 9.42
C ARG A 4 15.42 62.14 8.45
N LEU A 5 14.16 61.97 8.85
CA LEU A 5 13.44 62.40 10.06
C LEU A 5 12.11 61.63 10.24
N ARG A 6 11.74 61.49 11.52
CA ARG A 6 10.47 61.04 12.13
C ARG A 6 9.20 61.65 11.51
N ARG A 7 8.06 60.97 11.71
CA ARG A 7 6.95 61.55 12.51
C ARG A 7 6.05 60.48 13.16
N LYS A 8 6.15 60.41 14.50
CA LYS A 8 5.05 60.01 15.39
C LYS A 8 3.95 61.09 15.30
N VAL A 9 2.69 60.68 15.22
CA VAL A 9 1.56 61.50 15.69
C VAL A 9 0.81 60.72 16.77
N VAL A 10 0.46 61.46 17.81
CA VAL A 10 -0.06 61.04 19.12
C VAL A 10 -1.58 61.04 19.12
N LYS A 11 -2.12 60.16 19.97
CA LYS A 11 -3.51 59.96 20.41
C LYS A 11 -4.41 61.20 20.56
N LYS A 12 -5.69 61.02 20.21
CA LYS A 12 -6.93 61.48 20.86
C LYS A 12 -8.08 60.74 20.13
N GLY A 13 -9.17 60.26 20.69
CA GLY A 13 -9.79 60.23 22.00
C GLY A 13 -11.06 59.35 21.86
N LYS A 14 -11.70 59.05 23.00
CA LYS A 14 -12.78 58.07 23.21
C LYS A 14 -14.02 58.29 22.33
N GLU A 15 -14.65 57.19 21.89
CA GLU A 15 -16.05 56.83 22.21
C GLU A 15 -16.44 55.45 21.63
N LYS A 16 -17.24 54.70 22.40
CA LYS A 16 -17.91 53.47 21.95
C LYS A 16 -19.05 53.85 21.00
N VAL A 17 -19.46 52.93 20.11
CA VAL A 17 -20.85 52.45 19.90
C VAL A 17 -21.06 51.95 18.45
N VAL A 18 -21.48 50.67 18.38
CA VAL A 18 -22.39 50.01 17.41
C VAL A 18 -21.90 49.71 15.97
N LEU A 19 -21.93 48.41 15.65
CA LEU A 19 -22.00 47.85 14.31
C LEU A 19 -23.31 48.28 13.63
N PRO A 20 -23.27 48.68 12.35
CA PRO A 20 -24.30 48.20 11.44
C PRO A 20 -23.74 47.66 10.12
N SER A 21 -24.37 46.55 9.71
CA SER A 21 -24.71 46.11 8.35
C SER A 21 -23.96 46.72 7.16
N TYR A 22 -23.43 45.80 6.34
CA TYR A 22 -23.00 45.98 4.96
C TYR A 22 -23.89 46.94 4.15
N PRO A 23 -23.29 47.86 3.39
CA PRO A 23 -23.86 48.34 2.14
C PRO A 23 -23.10 47.75 0.96
N GLU A 24 -23.87 47.19 0.03
CA GLU A 24 -23.54 47.08 -1.39
C GLU A 24 -23.10 48.46 -1.90
N ILE A 25 -22.03 48.53 -2.70
CA ILE A 25 -21.70 49.73 -3.47
C ILE A 25 -21.52 49.30 -4.92
N GLU A 26 -22.49 49.75 -5.72
CA GLU A 26 -22.49 49.81 -7.17
C GLU A 26 -21.39 50.73 -7.71
N ASN A 27 -21.08 50.47 -8.97
CA ASN A 27 -20.10 51.09 -9.85
C ASN A 27 -20.10 52.63 -9.86
N ASP A 28 -18.90 53.21 -9.87
CA ASP A 28 -18.58 54.36 -10.73
C ASP A 28 -17.07 54.40 -10.99
N ASP A 29 -16.63 54.15 -12.23
CA ASP A 29 -15.78 55.10 -12.96
C ASP A 29 -15.55 54.62 -14.40
N GLY A 30 -15.87 55.52 -15.34
CA GLY A 30 -15.62 55.35 -16.77
C GLY A 30 -14.23 55.84 -17.17
N GLY A 31 -13.54 55.01 -17.96
CA GLY A 31 -12.63 55.45 -19.02
C GLY A 31 -11.15 55.65 -18.66
N LEU A 32 -10.31 54.68 -19.05
CA LEU A 32 -9.49 54.74 -20.28
C LEU A 32 -8.47 53.59 -20.26
N GLY A 33 -8.45 52.84 -21.36
CA GLY A 33 -7.84 51.53 -21.45
C GLY A 33 -6.31 51.49 -21.37
N PHE A 34 -5.84 50.39 -20.79
CA PHE A 34 -4.66 49.68 -21.26
C PHE A 34 -5.00 48.19 -21.24
N GLU A 35 -5.41 47.67 -22.40
CA GLU A 35 -5.28 46.25 -22.68
C GLU A 35 -3.79 45.93 -22.79
N ASN A 36 -3.22 45.24 -21.80
CA ASN A 36 -2.22 44.21 -22.09
C ASN A 36 -1.91 43.29 -20.90
N LYS A 37 -2.07 41.99 -21.19
CA LYS A 37 -1.62 40.79 -20.48
C LYS A 37 -2.43 40.39 -19.25
N GLY A 38 -3.18 39.28 -19.42
CA GLY A 38 -3.96 38.60 -18.39
C GLY A 38 -3.14 38.17 -17.18
N PHE A 39 -2.90 39.11 -16.27
CA PHE A 39 -2.60 38.81 -14.88
C PHE A 39 -3.93 38.72 -14.14
N ALA A 40 -4.25 37.53 -13.64
CA ALA A 40 -5.43 37.34 -12.80
C ALA A 40 -5.34 38.25 -11.56
N ASN A 41 -6.31 39.15 -11.40
CA ASN A 41 -6.38 40.02 -10.22
C ASN A 41 -6.90 39.22 -9.02
N TRP A 42 -6.00 38.56 -8.33
CA TRP A 42 -6.25 37.72 -7.15
C TRP A 42 -7.01 38.42 -6.00
N THR A 43 -7.06 39.75 -5.96
CA THR A 43 -7.81 40.50 -4.94
C THR A 43 -9.31 40.60 -5.20
N SER A 44 -9.78 40.20 -6.40
CA SER A 44 -11.21 40.14 -6.75
C SER A 44 -11.80 38.74 -6.69
N LEU A 45 -11.06 37.75 -6.17
CA LEU A 45 -11.56 36.39 -6.00
C LEU A 45 -12.55 36.34 -4.83
N PRO A 46 -13.68 35.62 -4.94
CA PRO A 46 -14.58 35.36 -3.83
C PRO A 46 -13.85 34.63 -2.68
N ASP A 47 -14.24 34.96 -1.45
CA ASP A 47 -13.66 34.39 -0.22
C ASP A 47 -13.67 32.86 -0.21
N ASP A 48 -14.76 32.23 -0.68
CA ASP A 48 -14.88 30.77 -0.78
C ASP A 48 -13.88 30.16 -1.77
N THR A 49 -13.61 30.83 -2.89
CA THR A 49 -12.62 30.40 -3.88
C THR A 49 -11.20 30.50 -3.31
N VAL A 50 -10.91 31.56 -2.55
CA VAL A 50 -9.62 31.72 -1.86
C VAL A 50 -9.43 30.66 -0.78
N ILE A 51 -10.49 30.32 -0.04
CA ILE A 51 -10.47 29.23 0.95
C ILE A 51 -10.23 27.89 0.26
N GLN A 52 -10.88 27.58 -0.85
CA GLN A 52 -10.61 26.36 -1.62
C GLN A 52 -9.15 26.30 -2.09
N LEU A 53 -8.61 27.40 -2.59
CA LEU A 53 -7.18 27.48 -2.97
C LEU A 53 -6.25 27.25 -1.77
N PHE A 54 -6.57 27.80 -0.60
CA PHE A 54 -5.80 27.59 0.63
C PHE A 54 -5.87 26.14 1.11
N SER A 55 -6.98 25.44 0.88
CA SER A 55 -7.14 24.02 1.24
C SER A 55 -6.14 23.12 0.49
N CYS A 56 -5.68 23.53 -0.69
CA CYS A 56 -4.69 22.78 -1.47
C CYS A 56 -3.25 22.89 -0.92
N LEU A 57 -2.99 23.80 0.02
CA LEU A 57 -1.66 24.07 0.56
C LEU A 57 -1.37 23.24 1.80
N ASN A 58 -0.10 22.96 2.09
CA ASN A 58 0.27 22.34 3.37
C ASN A 58 0.05 23.31 4.55
N TYR A 59 0.03 22.79 5.78
CA TYR A 59 -0.29 23.58 6.97
C TYR A 59 0.65 24.78 7.19
N ARG A 60 1.93 24.64 6.83
CA ARG A 60 2.95 25.70 6.96
C ARG A 60 2.65 26.84 5.99
N ASP A 61 2.35 26.50 4.74
CA ASP A 61 2.03 27.48 3.71
C ASP A 61 0.69 28.17 4.01
N ARG A 62 -0.34 27.44 4.48
CA ARG A 62 -1.58 28.05 4.99
C ARG A 62 -1.32 29.07 6.10
N ALA A 63 -0.49 28.72 7.08
CA ALA A 63 -0.12 29.60 8.18
C ALA A 63 0.69 30.83 7.71
N ASN A 64 1.58 30.64 6.73
CA ASN A 64 2.37 31.71 6.12
C ASN A 64 1.49 32.66 5.29
N LEU A 65 0.58 32.16 4.45
CA LEU A 65 -0.35 33.00 3.69
C LEU A 65 -1.27 33.78 4.62
N ALA A 66 -1.75 33.17 5.71
CA ALA A 66 -2.55 33.87 6.72
C ALA A 66 -1.77 34.99 7.45
N SER A 67 -0.45 35.12 7.24
CA SER A 67 0.38 36.16 7.83
C SER A 67 0.61 37.38 6.91
N THR A 68 0.33 37.27 5.60
CA THR A 68 0.72 38.27 4.60
C THR A 68 -0.11 39.55 4.66
N CYS A 69 -1.44 39.45 4.70
CA CYS A 69 -2.35 40.61 4.70
C CYS A 69 -3.57 40.38 5.60
N ARG A 70 -4.36 41.44 5.87
CA ARG A 70 -5.52 41.36 6.76
C ARG A 70 -6.62 40.45 6.21
N THR A 71 -6.85 40.48 4.90
CA THR A 71 -7.86 39.65 4.22
C THR A 71 -7.49 38.17 4.30
N TRP A 72 -6.27 37.80 3.90
CA TRP A 72 -5.79 36.41 3.98
C TRP A 72 -5.66 35.90 5.42
N ARG A 73 -5.43 36.80 6.38
CA ARG A 73 -5.48 36.44 7.80
C ARG A 73 -6.87 36.02 8.26
N LEU A 74 -7.92 36.71 7.79
CA LEU A 74 -9.30 36.38 8.10
C LEU A 74 -9.72 35.08 7.40
N LEU A 75 -9.43 34.96 6.10
CA LEU A 75 -9.75 33.77 5.31
C LEU A 75 -8.97 32.53 5.76
N GLY A 76 -7.67 32.69 6.02
CA GLY A 76 -6.80 31.64 6.54
C GLY A 76 -7.11 31.22 7.97
N ALA A 77 -7.92 31.97 8.72
CA ALA A 77 -8.44 31.57 10.03
C ALA A 77 -9.75 30.76 9.93
N SER A 78 -10.29 30.54 8.73
CA SER A 78 -11.52 29.78 8.53
C SER A 78 -11.38 28.35 9.09
N PRO A 79 -12.31 27.87 9.94
CA PRO A 79 -12.21 26.55 10.58
C PRO A 79 -12.04 25.40 9.58
N CYS A 80 -12.71 25.47 8.41
CA CYS A 80 -12.68 24.40 7.41
C CYS A 80 -11.28 24.14 6.82
N LEU A 81 -10.37 25.10 6.87
CA LEU A 81 -8.98 24.95 6.43
C LEU A 81 -8.12 24.11 7.37
N TRP A 82 -8.61 23.83 8.58
CA TRP A 82 -7.85 23.19 9.66
C TRP A 82 -8.54 21.92 10.19
N ASN A 83 -9.53 21.38 9.48
CA ASN A 83 -10.18 20.11 9.82
C ASN A 83 -9.22 18.91 9.67
N SER A 84 -8.16 19.05 8.87
CA SER A 84 -7.08 18.06 8.74
C SER A 84 -5.74 18.73 8.95
N LEU A 85 -4.98 18.26 9.95
CA LEU A 85 -3.66 18.76 10.30
C LEU A 85 -2.63 17.63 10.17
N ASP A 86 -1.73 17.80 9.21
CA ASP A 86 -0.61 16.90 8.95
C ASP A 86 0.70 17.63 9.26
N LEU A 87 1.31 17.31 10.41
CA LEU A 87 2.56 17.94 10.86
C LEU A 87 3.80 17.14 10.48
N ARG A 88 3.72 16.27 9.46
CA ARG A 88 4.84 15.40 9.06
C ARG A 88 6.00 16.10 8.35
N ALA A 89 5.81 17.32 7.87
CA ALA A 89 6.77 18.02 7.03
C ALA A 89 7.67 19.01 7.83
N HIS A 90 8.93 18.60 8.04
CA HIS A 90 10.16 19.39 8.28
C HIS A 90 10.20 20.50 9.35
N ARG A 91 11.22 20.39 10.24
CA ARG A 91 11.79 21.41 11.15
C ARG A 91 10.92 22.66 11.35
N CYS A 92 10.07 22.59 12.38
CA CYS A 92 9.31 23.74 12.90
C CYS A 92 10.23 24.96 13.06
N ASP A 93 10.17 25.92 12.13
CA ASP A 93 10.99 27.14 12.22
C ASP A 93 10.38 28.11 13.24
N SER A 94 11.25 28.84 13.94
CA SER A 94 10.85 29.76 15.02
C SER A 94 9.94 30.90 14.58
N ALA A 95 9.95 31.29 13.30
CA ALA A 95 9.09 32.32 12.74
C ALA A 95 7.67 31.80 12.42
N ALA A 96 7.53 30.58 11.89
CA ALA A 96 6.23 29.92 11.66
C ALA A 96 5.52 29.61 13.00
N ALA A 97 6.27 29.10 13.98
CA ALA A 97 5.80 28.91 15.35
C ALA A 97 5.46 30.24 16.04
N ALA A 98 6.23 31.31 15.83
CA ALA A 98 5.95 32.64 16.38
C ALA A 98 4.70 33.31 15.75
N SER A 99 4.43 33.08 14.47
CA SER A 99 3.21 33.56 13.79
C SER A 99 1.95 32.93 14.42
N LEU A 100 1.99 31.62 14.70
CA LEU A 100 0.94 30.89 15.43
C LEU A 100 0.87 31.34 16.91
N ALA A 101 2.03 31.62 17.54
CA ALA A 101 2.13 32.13 18.92
C ALA A 101 1.54 33.54 19.12
N SER A 102 1.58 34.40 18.11
CA SER A 102 1.03 35.76 18.21
C SER A 102 -0.50 35.81 18.37
N ARG A 103 -1.18 34.67 18.19
CA ARG A 103 -2.64 34.51 18.23
C ARG A 103 -3.15 33.75 19.48
N GLY A 104 -2.27 33.55 20.46
CA GLY A 104 -2.58 33.01 21.79
C GLY A 104 -1.32 32.96 22.67
N MET A 105 -1.35 33.60 23.84
CA MET A 105 -0.16 33.83 24.68
C MET A 105 0.65 32.56 25.01
N ASN A 106 1.98 32.70 24.92
CA ASN A 106 3.07 31.80 25.36
C ASN A 106 3.40 30.53 24.55
N LEU A 107 3.91 30.69 23.31
CA LEU A 107 4.50 29.60 22.51
C LEU A 107 5.99 29.81 22.11
N GLN A 108 6.76 30.57 22.89
CA GLN A 108 8.22 30.77 22.69
C GLN A 108 9.10 29.52 22.97
N LYS A 109 8.54 28.29 22.98
CA LYS A 109 9.28 27.04 23.29
C LYS A 109 9.03 25.86 22.33
N LEU A 110 8.60 26.11 21.09
CA LEU A 110 8.35 25.06 20.09
C LEU A 110 9.63 24.54 19.40
N ARG A 111 10.65 24.16 20.17
CA ARG A 111 11.78 23.34 19.67
C ARG A 111 11.58 21.83 19.86
N LYS A 112 10.51 21.40 20.54
CA LYS A 112 10.06 20.01 20.68
C LYS A 112 8.55 20.01 20.96
N ILE A 113 7.72 19.42 20.09
CA ILE A 113 6.26 19.29 20.33
C ILE A 113 6.05 18.52 21.65
N ASN A 114 5.13 18.98 22.49
CA ASN A 114 4.84 18.44 23.82
C ASN A 114 3.35 18.52 24.14
N ASP A 115 2.93 17.96 25.27
CA ASP A 115 1.52 17.93 25.68
C ASP A 115 0.83 19.29 25.66
N ALA A 116 1.49 20.33 26.20
CA ALA A 116 0.93 21.68 26.22
C ALA A 116 0.64 22.21 24.81
N THR A 117 1.47 21.86 23.83
CA THR A 117 1.24 22.24 22.43
C THR A 117 0.03 21.53 21.86
N LEU A 118 -0.08 20.22 22.09
CA LEU A 118 -1.20 19.43 21.59
C LEU A 118 -2.53 19.80 22.26
N SER A 119 -2.53 20.05 23.57
CA SER A 119 -3.73 20.49 24.28
C SER A 119 -4.24 21.83 23.78
N VAL A 120 -3.36 22.76 23.39
CA VAL A 120 -3.76 24.04 22.79
C VAL A 120 -4.35 23.85 21.40
N ILE A 121 -3.78 22.95 20.59
CA ILE A 121 -4.32 22.61 19.27
C ILE A 121 -5.71 21.96 19.43
N ALA A 122 -5.81 20.93 20.27
CA ALA A 122 -7.05 20.23 20.54
C ALA A 122 -8.16 21.18 21.03
N ALA A 123 -7.86 22.05 22.01
CA ALA A 123 -8.83 22.98 22.57
C ALA A 123 -9.31 24.07 21.60
N ARG A 124 -8.59 24.35 20.51
CA ARG A 124 -8.96 25.38 19.53
C ARG A 124 -9.59 24.83 18.25
N HIS A 125 -9.52 23.52 18.05
CA HIS A 125 -9.96 22.86 16.83
C HIS A 125 -10.97 21.75 17.14
N GLU A 126 -12.16 22.14 17.64
CA GLU A 126 -13.24 21.21 17.97
C GLU A 126 -13.80 20.44 16.75
N GLN A 127 -13.57 20.96 15.54
CA GLN A 127 -13.96 20.37 14.26
C GLN A 127 -12.84 19.54 13.61
N LEU A 128 -11.76 19.25 14.35
CA LEU A 128 -10.65 18.46 13.82
C LEU A 128 -11.11 17.03 13.52
N GLU A 129 -10.96 16.64 12.26
CA GLU A 129 -11.29 15.31 11.75
C GLU A 129 -10.04 14.44 11.63
N SER A 130 -8.90 15.00 11.21
CA SER A 130 -7.65 14.25 11.04
C SER A 130 -6.46 14.94 11.69
N LEU A 131 -5.70 14.21 12.51
CA LEU A 131 -4.45 14.65 13.14
C LEU A 131 -3.33 13.64 12.92
N GLN A 132 -2.20 14.09 12.37
CA GLN A 132 -1.02 13.23 12.14
C GLN A 132 0.28 13.91 12.61
N LEU A 133 1.06 13.22 13.46
CA LEU A 133 2.37 13.62 13.99
C LEU A 133 3.41 12.50 13.76
N GLY A 134 4.60 12.84 13.26
CA GLY A 134 5.70 11.91 12.91
C GLY A 134 6.44 12.40 11.65
N PRO A 135 7.56 11.83 11.17
CA PRO A 135 8.24 10.62 11.63
C PRO A 135 9.22 10.85 12.80
N ASP A 136 9.42 12.09 13.26
CA ASP A 136 10.30 12.38 14.40
C ASP A 136 9.70 11.85 15.73
N PHE A 137 10.54 11.27 16.59
CA PHE A 137 10.11 10.72 17.89
C PHE A 137 9.49 11.78 18.80
N CYS A 138 8.18 11.68 19.03
CA CYS A 138 7.43 12.55 19.92
C CYS A 138 7.54 12.15 21.40
N GLU A 139 8.77 11.97 21.92
CA GLU A 139 9.02 11.45 23.28
C GLU A 139 8.40 12.30 24.41
N LYS A 140 8.09 13.56 24.12
CA LYS A 140 7.50 14.53 25.05
C LYS A 140 5.98 14.59 25.02
N ILE A 141 5.36 13.78 24.17
CA ILE A 141 3.92 13.61 24.13
C ILE A 141 3.58 12.43 25.05
N THR A 142 2.61 12.63 25.93
CA THR A 142 2.15 11.63 26.89
C THR A 142 0.69 11.30 26.66
N THR A 143 0.23 10.28 27.37
CA THR A 143 -1.18 9.85 27.46
C THR A 143 -2.14 11.02 27.78
N ASP A 144 -1.72 12.03 28.54
CA ASP A 144 -2.60 13.14 28.90
C ASP A 144 -2.91 14.07 27.72
N ALA A 145 -1.97 14.23 26.78
CA ALA A 145 -2.25 14.95 25.54
C ALA A 145 -3.25 14.21 24.65
N ILE A 146 -3.16 12.87 24.62
CA ILE A 146 -4.09 12.02 23.87
C ILE A 146 -5.50 12.14 24.45
N LYS A 147 -5.64 12.14 25.79
CA LYS A 147 -6.93 12.42 26.46
C LYS A 147 -7.46 13.81 26.12
N ALA A 148 -6.62 14.83 26.12
CA ALA A 148 -7.03 16.18 25.77
C ALA A 148 -7.54 16.25 24.32
N ILE A 149 -6.87 15.58 23.38
CA ILE A 149 -7.34 15.45 21.99
C ILE A 149 -8.69 14.74 21.95
N ALA A 150 -8.83 13.62 22.65
CA ALA A 150 -10.08 12.85 22.68
C ALA A 150 -11.26 13.69 23.16
N VAL A 151 -11.07 14.45 24.25
CA VAL A 151 -12.13 15.26 24.86
C VAL A 151 -12.48 16.48 24.01
N CYS A 152 -11.48 17.15 23.41
CA CYS A 152 -11.69 18.39 22.67
C CYS A 152 -12.06 18.20 21.20
N CYS A 153 -11.77 17.04 20.59
CA CYS A 153 -12.00 16.79 19.16
C CYS A 153 -12.99 15.63 18.94
N PRO A 154 -14.30 15.80 19.20
CA PRO A 154 -15.27 14.70 19.10
C PRO A 154 -15.55 14.24 17.65
N LYS A 155 -15.20 15.05 16.66
CA LYS A 155 -15.35 14.73 15.23
C LYS A 155 -14.15 13.99 14.63
N LEU A 156 -13.14 13.66 15.44
CA LEU A 156 -11.93 13.01 14.97
C LEU A 156 -12.24 11.65 14.32
N ASN A 157 -11.87 11.52 13.05
CA ASN A 157 -11.92 10.29 12.27
C ASN A 157 -10.55 9.63 12.11
N LYS A 158 -9.46 10.41 12.22
CA LYS A 158 -8.09 9.93 12.01
C LYS A 158 -7.11 10.52 13.01
N LEU A 159 -6.37 9.65 13.70
CA LEU A 159 -5.29 10.02 14.62
C LEU A 159 -4.07 9.16 14.36
N ARG A 160 -2.92 9.77 14.02
CA ARG A 160 -1.64 9.06 13.95
C ARG A 160 -0.58 9.80 14.75
N LEU A 161 0.07 9.11 15.67
CA LEU A 161 1.15 9.62 16.50
C LEU A 161 2.36 8.71 16.38
N SER A 162 3.56 9.28 16.24
CA SER A 162 4.82 8.55 16.11
C SER A 162 5.76 8.84 17.29
N GLY A 163 6.38 7.81 17.86
CA GLY A 163 7.40 7.93 18.89
C GLY A 163 6.90 8.41 20.25
N VAL A 164 5.64 8.11 20.59
CA VAL A 164 5.08 8.37 21.93
C VAL A 164 5.63 7.33 22.90
N LYS A 165 6.14 7.76 24.05
CA LYS A 165 6.79 6.85 25.00
C LYS A 165 5.78 5.85 25.59
N ASP A 166 4.71 6.34 26.21
CA ASP A 166 3.71 5.51 26.86
C ASP A 166 2.28 5.96 26.50
N VAL A 167 1.50 5.02 25.97
CA VAL A 167 0.07 5.15 25.65
C VAL A 167 -0.70 4.17 26.55
N HIS A 168 -1.27 4.69 27.63
CA HIS A 168 -2.06 3.90 28.58
C HIS A 168 -3.52 3.74 28.14
N GLY A 169 -4.19 2.72 28.68
CA GLY A 169 -5.56 2.37 28.31
C GLY A 169 -6.58 3.47 28.61
N ASP A 170 -6.36 4.28 29.63
CA ASP A 170 -7.24 5.39 29.99
C ASP A 170 -7.32 6.50 28.91
N ALA A 171 -6.26 6.74 28.13
CA ALA A 171 -6.32 7.61 26.96
C ALA A 171 -7.07 6.98 25.79
N ILE A 172 -6.90 5.68 25.60
CA ILE A 172 -7.55 4.94 24.54
C ILE A 172 -9.06 4.84 24.83
N ASP A 173 -9.44 4.63 26.08
CA ASP A 173 -10.83 4.67 26.55
C ASP A 173 -11.46 6.05 26.36
N ALA A 174 -10.68 7.12 26.58
CA ALA A 174 -11.13 8.47 26.29
C ALA A 174 -11.41 8.67 24.79
N LEU A 175 -10.53 8.16 23.91
CA LEU A 175 -10.76 8.17 22.46
C LEU A 175 -12.01 7.38 22.07
N ALA A 176 -12.18 6.17 22.62
CA ALA A 176 -13.36 5.34 22.40
C ALA A 176 -14.66 6.05 22.79
N LYS A 177 -14.64 6.76 23.93
CA LYS A 177 -15.81 7.42 24.50
C LYS A 177 -16.21 8.70 23.76
N HIS A 178 -15.22 9.51 23.37
CA HIS A 178 -15.45 10.87 22.87
C HIS A 178 -15.33 11.00 21.33
N CYS A 179 -14.53 10.15 20.67
CA CYS A 179 -14.31 10.17 19.22
C CYS A 179 -15.03 8.99 18.53
N ARG A 180 -16.37 9.02 18.50
CA ARG A 180 -17.19 7.89 18.01
C ARG A 180 -17.05 7.58 16.51
N ASN A 181 -16.47 8.49 15.74
CA ASN A 181 -16.24 8.35 14.31
C ASN A 181 -14.78 8.00 13.98
N LEU A 182 -13.96 7.65 14.98
CA LEU A 182 -12.55 7.37 14.79
C LEU A 182 -12.37 6.06 13.99
N THR A 183 -12.08 6.19 12.70
CA THR A 183 -11.84 5.06 11.79
C THR A 183 -10.37 4.70 11.69
N ASP A 184 -9.47 5.68 11.83
CA ASP A 184 -8.05 5.49 11.62
C ASP A 184 -7.27 5.86 12.89
N LEU A 185 -6.56 4.90 13.48
CA LEU A 185 -5.67 5.10 14.62
C LEU A 185 -4.27 4.57 14.33
N GLY A 186 -3.25 5.33 14.69
CA GLY A 186 -1.86 4.92 14.54
C GLY A 186 -1.02 5.34 15.74
N PHE A 187 -0.35 4.37 16.36
CA PHE A 187 0.70 4.56 17.35
C PHE A 187 1.98 3.94 16.80
N MET A 188 2.73 4.70 16.00
CA MET A 188 3.93 4.24 15.31
C MET A 188 5.16 4.44 16.21
N ASP A 189 6.09 3.50 16.25
CA ASP A 189 7.34 3.59 16.99
C ASP A 189 7.16 3.96 18.49
N CYS A 190 6.00 3.63 19.07
CA CYS A 190 5.71 3.93 20.46
C CYS A 190 6.30 2.86 21.38
N LEU A 191 6.95 3.25 22.49
CA LEU A 191 7.62 2.26 23.35
C LEU A 191 6.60 1.35 24.06
N LYS A 192 5.48 1.91 24.50
CA LYS A 192 4.45 1.14 25.22
C LYS A 192 3.04 1.55 24.83
N VAL A 193 2.24 0.58 24.40
CA VAL A 193 0.80 0.74 24.13
C VAL A 193 0.04 -0.36 24.87
N GLU A 194 -1.02 0.01 25.58
CA GLU A 194 -1.85 -0.94 26.32
C GLU A 194 -2.88 -1.61 25.39
N GLU A 195 -2.57 -2.84 24.97
CA GLU A 195 -3.28 -3.57 23.92
C GLU A 195 -4.77 -3.84 24.23
N LEU A 196 -5.11 -4.12 25.49
CA LEU A 196 -6.48 -4.46 25.89
C LEU A 196 -7.46 -3.30 25.67
N ALA A 197 -7.00 -2.06 25.83
CA ALA A 197 -7.84 -0.88 25.69
C ALA A 197 -8.09 -0.51 24.22
N LEU A 198 -7.22 -0.92 23.28
CA LEU A 198 -7.44 -0.67 21.85
C LEU A 198 -8.73 -1.32 21.34
N GLY A 199 -9.13 -2.47 21.92
CA GLY A 199 -10.37 -3.16 21.60
C GLY A 199 -11.64 -2.40 22.00
N ASN A 200 -11.52 -1.37 22.85
CA ASN A 200 -12.66 -0.55 23.27
C ASN A 200 -13.10 0.45 22.18
N ILE A 201 -12.27 0.72 21.17
CA ILE A 201 -12.60 1.64 20.08
C ILE A 201 -13.30 0.87 18.94
N LEU A 202 -14.62 0.73 19.06
CA LEU A 202 -15.45 -0.04 18.13
C LEU A 202 -15.59 0.58 16.72
N SER A 203 -15.24 1.85 16.54
CA SER A 203 -15.36 2.56 15.27
C SER A 203 -14.18 2.35 14.32
N LEU A 204 -13.10 1.70 14.78
CA LEU A 204 -11.85 1.57 14.02
C LEU A 204 -12.01 0.69 12.78
N ARG A 205 -11.44 1.19 11.68
CA ARG A 205 -11.27 0.52 10.39
C ARG A 205 -9.81 0.41 9.97
N PHE A 206 -8.90 1.15 10.59
CA PHE A 206 -7.48 1.16 10.29
C PHE A 206 -6.71 1.36 11.60
N LEU A 207 -5.85 0.41 11.99
CA LEU A 207 -5.01 0.47 13.18
C LEU A 207 -3.56 0.22 12.75
N SER A 208 -2.63 1.07 13.16
CA SER A 208 -1.20 0.90 12.90
C SER A 208 -0.42 1.03 14.19
N VAL A 209 0.15 -0.08 14.66
CA VAL A 209 1.01 -0.15 15.87
C VAL A 209 2.45 -0.57 15.52
N ALA A 210 2.86 -0.32 14.27
CA ALA A 210 4.18 -0.67 13.77
C ALA A 210 5.29 -0.01 14.61
N GLY A 211 6.37 -0.74 14.87
CA GLY A 211 7.50 -0.26 15.67
C GLY A 211 7.27 -0.21 17.18
N THR A 212 6.11 -0.69 17.68
CA THR A 212 5.85 -0.70 19.13
C THR A 212 6.56 -1.84 19.85
N THR A 213 7.25 -1.55 20.95
CA THR A 213 8.20 -2.51 21.57
C THR A 213 7.62 -3.34 22.72
N ASN A 214 6.52 -2.91 23.36
CA ASN A 214 5.89 -3.62 24.49
C ASN A 214 4.59 -4.38 24.12
N LEU A 215 4.23 -4.51 22.86
CA LEU A 215 3.14 -5.44 22.52
C LEU A 215 3.61 -6.84 22.90
N LYS A 216 2.95 -7.42 23.92
CA LYS A 216 3.29 -8.74 24.43
C LYS A 216 2.66 -9.77 23.52
N TRP A 217 3.30 -9.98 22.38
CA TRP A 217 3.13 -11.17 21.55
C TRP A 217 3.34 -12.47 22.34
N GLY A 218 3.76 -12.42 23.61
CA GLY A 218 3.88 -13.55 24.53
C GLY A 218 2.59 -14.37 24.73
N LEU A 219 1.41 -13.73 24.72
CA LEU A 219 0.12 -14.46 24.71
C LEU A 219 -0.07 -15.25 23.41
N ILE A 220 0.50 -14.75 22.31
CA ILE A 220 0.58 -15.40 20.99
C ILE A 220 1.75 -16.40 20.94
N SER A 221 2.80 -16.24 21.74
CA SER A 221 3.94 -17.16 21.77
C SER A 221 3.59 -18.54 22.35
N HIS A 222 2.50 -18.61 23.12
CA HIS A 222 1.87 -19.87 23.53
C HIS A 222 0.99 -20.49 22.42
N LEU A 223 0.67 -19.78 21.34
CA LEU A 223 0.03 -20.34 20.14
C LEU A 223 0.98 -21.22 19.33
N GLY A 224 2.28 -21.00 19.48
CA GLY A 224 3.31 -21.81 18.81
C GLY A 224 3.34 -23.26 19.29
N ASN A 225 2.62 -23.64 20.36
CA ASN A 225 2.57 -25.03 20.80
C ASN A 225 1.29 -25.42 21.56
N LYS A 226 0.20 -25.62 20.82
CA LYS A 226 -0.58 -26.88 20.70
C LYS A 226 -2.02 -26.66 20.25
N ARG A 227 -2.56 -25.43 20.30
CA ARG A 227 -3.90 -25.10 19.76
C ARG A 227 -3.95 -23.63 19.35
N ASP A 228 -4.21 -23.40 18.07
CA ASP A 228 -4.53 -22.09 17.52
C ASP A 228 -5.80 -21.55 18.20
N VAL A 229 -5.68 -20.43 18.93
CA VAL A 229 -6.79 -19.82 19.67
C VAL A 229 -7.92 -19.38 18.75
N PHE A 230 -7.60 -18.94 17.53
CA PHE A 230 -8.63 -18.58 16.54
C PHE A 230 -9.34 -19.83 16.07
N PHE A 231 -8.62 -20.93 15.84
CA PHE A 231 -9.23 -22.22 15.52
C PHE A 231 -10.14 -22.72 16.65
N GLU A 232 -9.71 -22.68 17.90
CA GLU A 232 -10.55 -23.09 19.03
C GLU A 232 -11.78 -22.20 19.20
N TRP A 233 -11.62 -20.89 19.05
CA TRP A 233 -12.73 -19.94 19.13
C TRP A 233 -13.73 -20.14 17.99
N ARG A 234 -13.29 -20.25 16.73
CA ARG A 234 -14.16 -20.49 15.56
C ARG A 234 -14.94 -21.80 15.67
N ASN A 235 -14.35 -22.83 16.29
CA ASN A 235 -14.96 -24.14 16.47
C ASN A 235 -15.65 -24.33 17.84
N GLY A 236 -15.63 -23.31 18.70
CA GLY A 236 -16.21 -23.35 20.04
C GLY A 236 -17.73 -23.47 20.00
N LYS A 237 -18.29 -24.30 20.91
CA LYS A 237 -19.75 -24.49 21.01
C LYS A 237 -20.48 -23.33 21.71
N ASN A 238 -19.76 -22.52 22.48
CA ASN A 238 -20.34 -21.42 23.27
C ASN A 238 -20.06 -20.08 22.57
N LYS A 239 -21.06 -19.54 21.87
CA LYS A 239 -20.96 -18.25 21.17
C LYS A 239 -21.36 -17.12 22.10
N ASP A 240 -20.40 -16.60 22.84
CA ASP A 240 -20.56 -15.33 23.56
C ASP A 240 -20.35 -14.18 22.57
N LYS A 241 -21.39 -13.35 22.37
CA LYS A 241 -21.35 -12.23 21.41
C LYS A 241 -20.24 -11.22 21.70
N ASN A 242 -19.91 -11.00 22.97
CA ASN A 242 -18.84 -10.09 23.34
C ASN A 242 -17.47 -10.69 23.00
N LEU A 243 -17.29 -11.99 23.28
CA LEU A 243 -16.06 -12.70 22.91
C LEU A 243 -15.91 -12.75 21.38
N ASP A 244 -16.98 -13.01 20.63
CA ASP A 244 -16.96 -13.03 19.17
C ASP A 244 -16.56 -11.66 18.60
N MET A 245 -17.08 -10.57 19.17
CA MET A 245 -16.71 -9.22 18.75
C MET A 245 -15.23 -8.93 19.02
N ILE A 246 -14.73 -9.31 20.20
CA ILE A 246 -13.31 -9.13 20.57
C ILE A 246 -12.40 -9.96 19.65
N MET A 247 -12.74 -11.22 19.40
CA MET A 247 -11.91 -12.12 18.60
C MET A 247 -11.88 -11.72 17.13
N ASN A 248 -13.02 -11.30 16.56
CA ASN A 248 -13.05 -10.72 15.22
C ASN A 248 -12.15 -9.47 15.14
N TRP A 249 -12.24 -8.59 16.13
CA TRP A 249 -11.39 -7.40 16.18
C TRP A 249 -9.90 -7.75 16.30
N LEU A 250 -9.55 -8.77 17.10
CA LEU A 250 -8.17 -9.26 17.22
C LEU A 250 -7.63 -9.82 15.90
N GLU A 251 -8.38 -10.67 15.22
CA GLU A 251 -8.00 -11.16 13.88
C GLU A 251 -7.71 -10.02 12.91
N TRP A 252 -8.60 -9.02 12.93
CA TRP A 252 -8.49 -7.84 12.08
C TRP A 252 -7.29 -6.97 12.41
N ALA A 253 -7.03 -6.68 13.69
CA ALA A 253 -5.89 -5.88 14.11
C ALA A 253 -4.56 -6.59 13.80
N LEU A 254 -4.52 -7.92 13.98
CA LEU A 254 -3.32 -8.72 13.71
C LEU A 254 -3.02 -8.79 12.22
N SER A 255 -4.00 -9.02 11.35
CA SER A 255 -3.75 -9.09 9.90
C SER A 255 -3.17 -7.79 9.35
N HIS A 256 -3.69 -6.64 9.79
CA HIS A 256 -3.18 -5.32 9.40
C HIS A 256 -1.78 -5.07 9.94
N THR A 257 -1.54 -5.41 11.20
CA THR A 257 -0.23 -5.19 11.83
C THR A 257 0.82 -6.06 11.16
N LEU A 258 0.54 -7.35 10.93
CA LEU A 258 1.47 -8.27 10.27
C LEU A 258 1.75 -7.87 8.82
N LEU A 259 0.74 -7.39 8.09
CA LEU A 259 0.96 -6.82 6.76
C LEU A 259 1.94 -5.65 6.80
N ARG A 260 1.76 -4.70 7.72
CA ARG A 260 2.70 -3.57 7.88
C ARG A 260 4.11 -4.01 8.25
N ILE A 261 4.24 -5.03 9.09
CA ILE A 261 5.54 -5.61 9.44
C ILE A 261 6.18 -6.28 8.21
N ALA A 262 5.39 -6.98 7.38
CA ALA A 262 5.86 -7.58 6.15
C ALA A 262 6.34 -6.51 5.15
N GLU A 263 5.55 -5.46 4.93
CA GLU A 263 5.91 -4.33 4.05
C GLU A 263 7.16 -3.56 4.51
N SER A 264 7.36 -3.42 5.83
CA SER A 264 8.52 -2.69 6.37
C SER A 264 9.77 -3.56 6.54
N ASN A 265 9.61 -4.89 6.51
CA ASN A 265 10.64 -5.92 6.71
C ASN A 265 11.76 -5.50 7.70
N PRO A 266 11.42 -5.15 8.95
CA PRO A 266 12.38 -4.63 9.91
C PRO A 266 13.40 -5.71 10.32
N GLN A 267 14.64 -5.30 10.53
CA GLN A 267 15.73 -6.21 10.92
C GLN A 267 15.43 -6.92 12.25
N GLY A 268 15.80 -8.21 12.32
CA GLY A 268 15.70 -9.02 13.56
C GLY A 268 14.40 -9.81 13.73
N LEU A 269 13.46 -9.74 12.78
CA LEU A 269 12.21 -10.51 12.82
C LEU A 269 12.27 -11.87 12.10
N ASP A 270 13.41 -12.29 11.56
CA ASP A 270 13.54 -13.56 10.84
C ASP A 270 13.10 -14.75 11.70
N THR A 271 13.56 -14.79 12.95
CA THR A 271 13.19 -15.85 13.89
C THR A 271 11.69 -15.85 14.21
N PHE A 272 11.06 -14.68 14.25
CA PHE A 272 9.61 -14.55 14.45
C PHE A 272 8.86 -15.13 13.25
N TRP A 273 9.22 -14.72 12.03
CA TRP A 273 8.58 -15.18 10.80
C TRP A 273 8.67 -16.70 10.63
N LEU A 274 9.86 -17.26 10.87
CA LEU A 274 10.13 -18.68 10.75
C LEU A 274 9.39 -19.53 11.79
N LYS A 275 9.25 -19.06 13.03
CA LYS A 275 8.70 -19.86 14.13
C LYS A 275 7.20 -19.64 14.38
N GLN A 276 6.68 -18.45 14.11
CA GLN A 276 5.34 -18.03 14.55
C GLN A 276 4.59 -17.24 13.49
N GLY A 277 5.25 -16.32 12.78
CA GLY A 277 4.60 -15.39 11.87
C GLY A 277 3.88 -16.09 10.71
N ALA A 278 4.53 -17.06 10.06
CA ALA A 278 3.88 -17.84 8.99
C ALA A 278 2.62 -18.59 9.48
N ALA A 279 2.71 -19.29 10.61
CA ALA A 279 1.58 -20.02 11.19
C ALA A 279 0.43 -19.07 11.59
N LEU A 280 0.75 -17.90 12.13
CA LEU A 280 -0.25 -16.89 12.49
C LEU A 280 -0.96 -16.33 11.24
N LEU A 281 -0.22 -16.05 10.17
CA LEU A 281 -0.82 -15.63 8.90
C LEU A 281 -1.74 -16.71 8.32
N LEU A 282 -1.31 -17.98 8.32
CA LEU A 282 -2.14 -19.12 7.89
C LEU A 282 -3.40 -19.29 8.75
N SER A 283 -3.34 -18.99 10.05
CA SER A 283 -4.52 -18.98 10.92
C SER A 283 -5.49 -17.86 10.53
N LEU A 284 -4.98 -16.65 10.27
CA LEU A 284 -5.79 -15.48 9.89
C LEU A 284 -6.44 -15.64 8.51
N MET A 285 -5.79 -16.32 7.58
CA MET A 285 -6.35 -16.68 6.26
C MET A 285 -7.59 -17.59 6.35
N GLN A 286 -7.79 -18.27 7.48
CA GLN A 286 -8.99 -19.06 7.76
C GLN A 286 -10.09 -18.27 8.49
N SER A 287 -9.93 -16.96 8.67
CA SER A 287 -10.95 -16.09 9.26
C SER A 287 -12.23 -16.09 8.42
N SER A 288 -13.38 -15.95 9.09
CA SER A 288 -14.65 -15.65 8.41
C SER A 288 -14.71 -14.21 7.87
N GLN A 289 -13.79 -13.34 8.31
CA GLN A 289 -13.73 -11.97 7.89
C GLN A 289 -12.93 -11.83 6.61
N GLU A 290 -13.65 -11.38 5.59
CA GLU A 290 -13.19 -11.27 4.23
C GLU A 290 -11.92 -10.42 4.04
N ASP A 291 -11.85 -9.28 4.74
CA ASP A 291 -10.71 -8.36 4.75
C ASP A 291 -9.50 -8.96 5.47
N VAL A 292 -9.74 -9.72 6.55
CA VAL A 292 -8.66 -10.41 7.29
C VAL A 292 -7.96 -11.44 6.42
N GLN A 293 -8.72 -12.23 5.66
CA GLN A 293 -8.16 -13.21 4.75
C GLN A 293 -7.26 -12.57 3.69
N GLU A 294 -7.75 -11.49 3.08
CA GLU A 294 -7.01 -10.76 2.04
C GLU A 294 -5.72 -10.17 2.61
N LYS A 295 -5.79 -9.45 3.73
CA LYS A 295 -4.62 -8.81 4.36
C LYS A 295 -3.60 -9.84 4.82
N ALA A 296 -4.04 -10.99 5.34
CA ALA A 296 -3.15 -12.08 5.70
C ALA A 296 -2.50 -12.74 4.47
N ALA A 297 -3.23 -12.92 3.38
CA ALA A 297 -2.69 -13.44 2.12
C ALA A 297 -1.67 -12.46 1.50
N THR A 298 -1.95 -11.16 1.49
CA THR A 298 -1.00 -10.13 1.06
C THR A 298 0.24 -10.13 1.92
N ALA A 299 0.08 -10.16 3.26
CA ALA A 299 1.23 -10.19 4.17
C ALA A 299 2.10 -11.42 3.92
N LEU A 300 1.48 -12.56 3.64
CA LEU A 300 2.15 -13.82 3.30
C LEU A 300 2.89 -13.71 1.96
N ALA A 301 2.28 -13.11 0.93
CA ALA A 301 2.92 -12.88 -0.36
C ALA A 301 4.10 -11.90 -0.27
N THR A 302 4.01 -10.89 0.62
CA THR A 302 5.02 -9.86 0.79
C THR A 302 6.21 -10.33 1.64
N PHE A 303 5.99 -10.95 2.80
CA PHE A 303 7.10 -11.23 3.72
C PHE A 303 8.07 -12.31 3.22
N VAL A 304 7.67 -13.14 2.26
CA VAL A 304 8.56 -14.14 1.67
C VAL A 304 9.58 -13.53 0.70
N VAL A 305 9.30 -12.34 0.16
CA VAL A 305 10.19 -11.63 -0.78
C VAL A 305 11.20 -10.82 0.01
N ILE A 306 12.49 -11.03 -0.26
CA ILE A 306 13.59 -10.26 0.35
C ILE A 306 14.00 -9.09 -0.54
N ASP A 307 13.96 -9.28 -1.85
CA ASP A 307 14.38 -8.30 -2.85
C ASP A 307 13.38 -8.26 -4.00
N ASP A 308 12.66 -7.16 -4.12
CA ASP A 308 11.66 -6.93 -5.15
C ASP A 308 12.30 -6.80 -6.55
N GLU A 309 13.55 -6.33 -6.66
CA GLU A 309 14.21 -6.15 -7.96
C GLU A 309 14.65 -7.49 -8.56
N ASN A 310 15.09 -8.42 -7.72
CA ASN A 310 15.58 -9.73 -8.13
C ASN A 310 14.57 -10.87 -7.95
N ALA A 311 13.34 -10.54 -7.51
CA ALA A 311 12.31 -11.52 -7.13
C ALA A 311 12.84 -12.62 -6.18
N SER A 312 13.82 -12.29 -5.33
CA SER A 312 14.47 -13.27 -4.47
C SER A 312 13.62 -13.49 -3.22
N ILE A 313 13.50 -14.76 -2.81
CA ILE A 313 12.70 -15.14 -1.65
C ILE A 313 13.57 -15.74 -0.53
N ASP A 314 13.08 -15.61 0.71
CA ASP A 314 13.64 -16.31 1.85
C ASP A 314 13.16 -17.77 1.84
N CYS A 315 14.07 -18.70 1.54
CA CYS A 315 13.75 -20.13 1.51
C CYS A 315 13.19 -20.63 2.85
N GLY A 316 13.70 -20.13 3.98
CA GLY A 316 13.22 -20.54 5.30
C GLY A 316 11.79 -20.07 5.55
N ARG A 317 11.45 -18.83 5.16
CA ARG A 317 10.09 -18.29 5.27
C ARG A 317 9.13 -19.04 4.34
N ALA A 318 9.56 -19.35 3.12
CA ALA A 318 8.77 -20.12 2.16
C ALA A 318 8.47 -21.53 2.67
N GLU A 319 9.48 -22.25 3.18
CA GLU A 319 9.29 -23.56 3.79
C GLU A 319 8.43 -23.49 5.07
N ALA A 320 8.52 -22.40 5.83
CA ALA A 320 7.66 -22.19 7.00
C ALA A 320 6.18 -22.07 6.65
N VAL A 321 5.85 -21.46 5.50
CA VAL A 321 4.48 -21.42 4.98
C VAL A 321 4.01 -22.79 4.51
N MET A 322 4.90 -23.57 3.88
CA MET A 322 4.56 -24.90 3.39
C MET A 322 4.21 -25.86 4.53
N ARG A 323 4.80 -25.68 5.72
CA ARG A 323 4.45 -26.46 6.91
C ARG A 323 2.96 -26.35 7.25
N ASP A 324 2.43 -27.40 7.88
CA ASP A 324 1.06 -27.47 8.41
C ASP A 324 -0.07 -27.25 7.37
N GLY A 325 0.19 -27.55 6.10
CA GLY A 325 -0.83 -27.52 5.04
C GLY A 325 -1.14 -26.12 4.50
N GLY A 326 -0.21 -25.17 4.64
CA GLY A 326 -0.40 -23.81 4.13
C GLY A 326 -0.58 -23.74 2.61
N ILE A 327 0.06 -24.63 1.85
CA ILE A 327 -0.14 -24.74 0.39
C ILE A 327 -1.61 -25.06 0.08
N ARG A 328 -2.20 -26.07 0.73
CA ARG A 328 -3.60 -26.45 0.55
C ARG A 328 -4.56 -25.30 0.82
N LEU A 329 -4.27 -24.53 1.87
CA LEU A 329 -5.05 -23.36 2.23
C LEU A 329 -4.98 -22.29 1.14
N LEU A 330 -3.78 -21.95 0.67
CA LEU A 330 -3.59 -20.99 -0.43
C LEU A 330 -4.32 -21.43 -1.70
N LEU A 331 -4.20 -22.71 -2.08
CA LEU A 331 -4.89 -23.26 -3.25
C LEU A 331 -6.42 -23.24 -3.11
N ASN A 332 -6.96 -23.34 -1.90
CA ASN A 332 -8.39 -23.17 -1.66
C ASN A 332 -8.82 -21.71 -1.82
N LEU A 333 -8.03 -20.76 -1.30
CA LEU A 333 -8.34 -19.34 -1.41
C LEU A 333 -8.15 -18.80 -2.83
N ALA A 334 -7.25 -19.38 -3.62
CA ALA A 334 -7.11 -19.10 -5.05
C ALA A 334 -8.36 -19.49 -5.86
N ARG A 335 -9.22 -20.38 -5.34
CA ARG A 335 -10.52 -20.71 -5.93
C ARG A 335 -11.66 -19.80 -5.48
N SER A 336 -11.37 -18.79 -4.66
CA SER A 336 -12.36 -17.81 -4.21
C SER A 336 -12.98 -17.07 -5.39
N TRP A 337 -14.27 -16.74 -5.29
CA TRP A 337 -14.97 -15.88 -6.24
C TRP A 337 -14.58 -14.40 -6.09
N ARG A 338 -13.87 -14.05 -5.02
CA ARG A 338 -13.44 -12.69 -4.73
C ARG A 338 -12.10 -12.46 -5.39
N GLU A 339 -12.08 -11.63 -6.43
CA GLU A 339 -10.90 -11.40 -7.27
C GLU A 339 -9.70 -10.86 -6.47
N GLY A 340 -9.92 -10.01 -5.47
CA GLY A 340 -8.85 -9.52 -4.58
C GLY A 340 -8.15 -10.67 -3.85
N LEU A 341 -8.89 -11.45 -3.08
CA LEU A 341 -8.35 -12.62 -2.37
C LEU A 341 -7.76 -13.68 -3.32
N GLN A 342 -8.42 -13.91 -4.46
CA GLN A 342 -7.94 -14.83 -5.49
C GLN A 342 -6.58 -14.39 -6.06
N SER A 343 -6.41 -13.10 -6.35
CA SER A 343 -5.16 -12.52 -6.84
C SER A 343 -4.05 -12.62 -5.79
N GLU A 344 -4.34 -12.26 -4.53
CA GLU A 344 -3.36 -12.31 -3.45
C GLU A 344 -2.92 -13.75 -3.13
N ALA A 345 -3.85 -14.71 -3.16
CA ALA A 345 -3.51 -16.12 -3.00
C ALA A 345 -2.66 -16.63 -4.18
N ALA A 346 -3.00 -16.30 -5.42
CA ALA A 346 -2.20 -16.66 -6.60
C ALA A 346 -0.79 -16.05 -6.54
N LYS A 347 -0.69 -14.79 -6.12
CA LYS A 347 0.59 -14.09 -5.93
C LYS A 347 1.47 -14.76 -4.88
N ALA A 348 0.88 -15.10 -3.72
CA ALA A 348 1.58 -15.85 -2.69
C ALA A 348 2.10 -17.20 -3.23
N ILE A 349 1.27 -17.96 -3.95
CA ILE A 349 1.68 -19.23 -4.57
C ILE A 349 2.82 -19.01 -5.57
N ALA A 350 2.73 -17.98 -6.41
CA ALA A 350 3.75 -17.65 -7.40
C ALA A 350 5.09 -17.35 -6.72
N ASN A 351 5.11 -16.44 -5.75
CA ASN A 351 6.32 -16.08 -5.01
C ASN A 351 6.94 -17.29 -4.30
N LEU A 352 6.13 -18.08 -3.61
CA LEU A 352 6.59 -19.29 -2.91
C LEU A 352 7.18 -20.34 -3.87
N SER A 353 6.63 -20.47 -5.08
CA SER A 353 7.05 -21.47 -6.07
C SER A 353 8.41 -21.17 -6.69
N VAL A 354 9.06 -20.04 -6.36
CA VAL A 354 10.49 -19.83 -6.66
C VAL A 354 11.36 -20.87 -5.93
N ASN A 355 10.90 -21.36 -4.77
CA ASN A 355 11.55 -22.46 -4.05
C ASN A 355 11.10 -23.82 -4.61
N ALA A 356 12.05 -24.66 -5.02
CA ALA A 356 11.77 -25.96 -5.64
C ALA A 356 10.96 -26.93 -4.75
N ASN A 357 11.20 -26.94 -3.43
CA ASN A 357 10.44 -27.80 -2.51
C ASN A 357 8.97 -27.37 -2.45
N VAL A 358 8.73 -26.06 -2.43
CA VAL A 358 7.38 -25.51 -2.43
C VAL A 358 6.71 -25.69 -3.79
N ALA A 359 7.42 -25.47 -4.89
CA ALA A 359 6.94 -25.73 -6.25
C ALA A 359 6.42 -27.17 -6.39
N LYS A 360 7.20 -28.14 -5.91
CA LYS A 360 6.80 -29.55 -5.88
C LYS A 360 5.53 -29.77 -5.04
N ALA A 361 5.46 -29.20 -3.83
CA ALA A 361 4.27 -29.31 -3.00
C ALA A 361 3.03 -28.69 -3.66
N VAL A 362 3.17 -27.54 -4.34
CA VAL A 362 2.10 -26.91 -5.12
C VAL A 362 1.63 -27.83 -6.25
N ALA A 363 2.56 -28.47 -6.97
CA ALA A 363 2.22 -29.43 -8.02
C ALA A 363 1.49 -30.67 -7.46
N ASP A 364 2.03 -31.30 -6.41
CA ASP A 364 1.47 -32.49 -5.75
C ASP A 364 0.05 -32.25 -5.20
N GLU A 365 -0.24 -31.03 -4.73
CA GLU A 365 -1.56 -30.64 -4.24
C GLU A 365 -2.53 -30.17 -5.34
N GLY A 366 -2.17 -30.38 -6.61
CA GLY A 366 -3.01 -30.08 -7.77
C GLY A 366 -3.06 -28.59 -8.15
N GLY A 367 -2.07 -27.81 -7.72
CA GLY A 367 -1.99 -26.38 -7.98
C GLY A 367 -1.80 -26.01 -9.44
N ILE A 368 -1.17 -26.87 -10.24
CA ILE A 368 -1.02 -26.67 -11.69
C ILE A 368 -2.40 -26.47 -12.36
N ASN A 369 -3.36 -27.36 -12.11
CA ASN A 369 -4.71 -27.25 -12.68
C ASN A 369 -5.43 -25.95 -12.27
N ILE A 370 -5.22 -25.51 -11.03
CA ILE A 370 -5.81 -24.26 -10.52
C ILE A 370 -5.21 -23.07 -11.26
N LEU A 371 -3.87 -22.97 -11.29
CA LEU A 371 -3.17 -21.86 -11.93
C LEU A 371 -3.44 -21.82 -13.43
N SER A 372 -3.48 -22.96 -14.12
CA SER A 372 -3.90 -23.05 -15.53
C SER A 372 -5.33 -22.54 -15.74
N SER A 373 -6.26 -22.84 -14.84
CA SER A 373 -7.61 -22.28 -14.92
C SER A 373 -7.64 -20.77 -14.63
N LEU A 374 -6.89 -20.29 -13.64
CA LEU A 374 -6.82 -18.88 -13.26
C LEU A 374 -6.15 -18.02 -14.32
N ALA A 375 -5.20 -18.56 -15.07
CA ALA A 375 -4.58 -17.90 -16.23
C ALA A 375 -5.63 -17.51 -17.29
N ARG A 376 -6.81 -18.15 -17.31
CA ARG A 376 -7.90 -17.78 -18.24
C ARG A 376 -8.80 -16.65 -17.73
N SER A 377 -8.55 -16.13 -16.52
CA SER A 377 -9.36 -15.09 -15.89
C SER A 377 -9.49 -13.84 -16.77
N MET A 378 -10.59 -13.11 -16.57
CA MET A 378 -10.80 -11.78 -17.15
C MET A 378 -10.20 -10.68 -16.27
N ASN A 379 -9.94 -10.98 -14.99
CA ASN A 379 -9.19 -10.09 -14.13
C ASN A 379 -7.69 -10.21 -14.47
N ARG A 380 -7.12 -9.09 -14.92
CA ARG A 380 -5.72 -9.02 -15.33
C ARG A 380 -4.76 -9.43 -14.22
N SER A 381 -4.95 -8.94 -13.00
CA SER A 381 -4.07 -9.25 -11.87
C SER A 381 -4.10 -10.74 -11.54
N VAL A 382 -5.28 -11.36 -11.51
CA VAL A 382 -5.38 -12.81 -11.29
C VAL A 382 -4.65 -13.60 -12.38
N ALA A 383 -4.84 -13.21 -13.64
CA ALA A 383 -4.18 -13.88 -14.77
C ALA A 383 -2.66 -13.69 -14.74
N GLU A 384 -2.18 -12.50 -14.37
CA GLU A 384 -0.77 -12.16 -14.22
C GLU A 384 -0.09 -13.04 -13.18
N GLU A 385 -0.66 -13.12 -11.98
CA GLU A 385 -0.11 -13.90 -10.88
C GLU A 385 -0.18 -15.41 -11.17
N ALA A 386 -1.25 -15.88 -11.82
CA ALA A 386 -1.36 -17.26 -12.26
C ALA A 386 -0.30 -17.63 -13.31
N ALA A 387 -0.04 -16.76 -14.28
CA ALA A 387 1.04 -16.94 -15.25
C ALA A 387 2.41 -16.95 -14.57
N GLY A 388 2.62 -16.13 -13.54
CA GLY A 388 3.84 -16.13 -12.73
C GLY A 388 4.06 -17.44 -11.97
N GLY A 389 2.99 -17.98 -11.37
CA GLY A 389 3.04 -19.31 -10.75
C GLY A 389 3.38 -20.42 -11.75
N LEU A 390 2.77 -20.40 -12.94
CA LEU A 390 3.10 -21.37 -14.00
C LEU A 390 4.53 -21.21 -14.51
N TRP A 391 5.04 -19.98 -14.61
CA TRP A 391 6.44 -19.73 -14.95
C TRP A 391 7.39 -20.37 -13.95
N ASN A 392 7.19 -20.13 -12.66
CA ASN A 392 8.03 -20.70 -11.62
C ASN A 392 7.95 -22.24 -11.59
N LEU A 393 6.74 -22.81 -11.73
CA LEU A 393 6.57 -24.28 -11.79
C LEU A 393 7.23 -24.91 -13.02
N SER A 394 7.20 -24.23 -14.18
CA SER A 394 7.77 -24.73 -15.44
C SER A 394 9.29 -24.85 -15.45
N VAL A 395 9.98 -24.31 -14.44
CA VAL A 395 11.42 -24.52 -14.23
C VAL A 395 11.73 -25.99 -13.90
N GLY A 396 10.82 -26.68 -13.20
CA GLY A 396 10.97 -28.10 -12.87
C GLY A 396 10.58 -29.00 -14.05
N GLU A 397 11.49 -29.87 -14.48
CA GLU A 397 11.28 -30.78 -15.62
C GLU A 397 10.08 -31.71 -15.38
N GLU A 398 9.88 -32.18 -14.15
CA GLU A 398 8.77 -33.05 -13.77
C GLU A 398 7.39 -32.37 -13.86
N HIS A 399 7.33 -31.04 -13.88
CA HIS A 399 6.08 -30.29 -13.90
C HIS A 399 5.63 -29.91 -15.32
N LYS A 400 6.54 -29.84 -16.29
CA LYS A 400 6.25 -29.35 -17.66
C LYS A 400 5.12 -30.13 -18.33
N GLY A 401 5.21 -31.47 -18.29
CA GLY A 401 4.17 -32.35 -18.82
C GLY A 401 2.81 -32.15 -18.16
N ALA A 402 2.78 -31.98 -16.84
CA ALA A 402 1.54 -31.72 -16.11
C ALA A 402 0.94 -30.35 -16.44
N ILE A 403 1.77 -29.32 -16.67
CA ILE A 403 1.32 -27.98 -17.11
C ILE A 403 0.66 -28.07 -18.49
N ALA A 404 1.29 -28.80 -19.42
CA ALA A 404 0.73 -29.09 -20.74
C ALA A 404 -0.62 -29.83 -20.64
N GLU A 405 -0.67 -30.93 -19.90
CA GLU A 405 -1.89 -31.74 -19.71
C GLU A 405 -3.05 -30.97 -19.05
N ALA A 406 -2.74 -30.01 -18.17
CA ALA A 406 -3.72 -29.11 -17.56
C ALA A 406 -4.25 -28.02 -18.51
N GLY A 407 -3.79 -27.96 -19.77
CA GLY A 407 -4.11 -26.90 -20.73
C GLY A 407 -3.42 -25.57 -20.43
N GLY A 408 -2.32 -25.60 -19.65
CA GLY A 408 -1.54 -24.43 -19.29
C GLY A 408 -0.91 -23.76 -20.51
N VAL A 409 -0.34 -24.54 -21.44
CA VAL A 409 0.26 -24.02 -22.68
C VAL A 409 -0.72 -23.16 -23.46
N LYS A 410 -1.92 -23.71 -23.74
CA LYS A 410 -2.97 -22.98 -24.44
C LYS A 410 -3.39 -21.71 -23.69
N SER A 411 -3.54 -21.79 -22.37
CA SER A 411 -3.94 -20.65 -21.55
C SER A 411 -2.90 -19.52 -21.58
N LEU A 412 -1.60 -19.85 -21.58
CA LEU A 412 -0.50 -18.89 -21.68
C LEU A 412 -0.44 -18.23 -23.06
N VAL A 413 -0.65 -19.00 -24.15
CA VAL A 413 -0.72 -18.44 -25.51
C VAL A 413 -1.93 -17.52 -25.66
N ASP A 414 -3.11 -17.94 -25.19
CA ASP A 414 -4.33 -17.13 -25.22
C ASP A 414 -4.15 -15.81 -24.42
N LEU A 415 -3.35 -15.81 -23.34
CA LEU A 415 -3.02 -14.61 -22.58
C LEU A 415 -2.21 -13.58 -23.38
N ILE A 416 -1.23 -14.04 -24.15
CA ILE A 416 -0.41 -13.17 -25.00
C ILE A 416 -1.30 -12.41 -25.99
N PHE A 417 -2.26 -13.09 -26.61
CA PHE A 417 -3.20 -12.43 -27.51
C PHE A 417 -4.15 -11.48 -26.77
N LYS A 418 -4.70 -11.93 -25.63
CA LYS A 418 -5.68 -11.16 -24.84
C LYS A 418 -5.11 -9.83 -24.34
N TRP A 419 -3.86 -9.82 -23.88
CA TRP A 419 -3.24 -8.66 -23.23
C TRP A 419 -2.12 -8.04 -24.07
N SER A 420 -2.17 -8.21 -25.39
CA SER A 420 -1.16 -7.73 -26.34
C SER A 420 -0.93 -6.21 -26.30
N ALA A 421 -1.87 -5.42 -25.76
CA ALA A 421 -1.73 -3.98 -25.55
C ALA A 421 -1.72 -3.63 -24.05
N GLY A 422 -0.58 -3.13 -23.57
CA GLY A 422 -0.42 -2.60 -22.21
C GLY A 422 -0.36 -3.66 -21.10
N GLY A 423 -0.14 -4.93 -21.45
CA GLY A 423 -0.12 -6.11 -20.59
C GLY A 423 1.25 -6.57 -20.10
N ASP A 424 2.28 -5.72 -20.10
CA ASP A 424 3.70 -6.12 -20.08
C ASP A 424 4.05 -7.19 -19.03
N GLY A 425 3.63 -7.02 -17.77
CA GLY A 425 3.86 -8.02 -16.71
C GLY A 425 3.16 -9.37 -16.93
N VAL A 426 2.01 -9.41 -17.59
CA VAL A 426 1.34 -10.67 -18.01
C VAL A 426 2.09 -11.31 -19.16
N LEU A 427 2.48 -10.49 -20.15
CA LEU A 427 3.17 -10.94 -21.36
C LEU A 427 4.52 -11.55 -21.04
N GLU A 428 5.28 -10.91 -20.15
CA GLU A 428 6.60 -11.39 -19.70
C GLU A 428 6.49 -12.75 -18.99
N ARG A 429 5.57 -12.85 -18.03
CA ARG A 429 5.34 -14.11 -17.30
C ARG A 429 4.85 -15.23 -18.22
N ALA A 430 3.95 -14.93 -19.15
CA ALA A 430 3.45 -15.90 -20.11
C ALA A 430 4.55 -16.37 -21.07
N ALA A 431 5.33 -15.44 -21.64
CA ALA A 431 6.45 -15.77 -22.51
C ALA A 431 7.55 -16.53 -21.77
N GLY A 432 7.86 -16.16 -20.52
CA GLY A 432 8.85 -16.83 -19.68
C GLY A 432 8.48 -18.29 -19.37
N ALA A 433 7.21 -18.53 -19.05
CA ALA A 433 6.68 -19.89 -18.88
C ALA A 433 6.75 -20.71 -20.18
N LEU A 434 6.32 -20.12 -21.31
CA LEU A 434 6.39 -20.78 -22.63
C LEU A 434 7.83 -21.09 -23.05
N ALA A 435 8.79 -20.22 -22.72
CA ALA A 435 10.20 -20.46 -22.99
C ALA A 435 10.75 -21.68 -22.22
N ASN A 436 10.38 -21.84 -20.96
CA ASN A 436 10.75 -23.02 -20.16
C ASN A 436 10.09 -24.31 -20.69
N LEU A 437 8.80 -24.24 -21.05
CA LEU A 437 8.06 -25.36 -21.62
C LEU A 437 8.61 -25.77 -22.99
N ALA A 438 9.02 -24.80 -23.82
CA ALA A 438 9.60 -25.06 -25.13
C ALA A 438 10.96 -25.78 -25.09
N ALA A 439 11.63 -25.81 -23.93
CA ALA A 439 12.86 -26.58 -23.76
C ALA A 439 12.62 -28.11 -23.66
N ASP A 440 11.37 -28.54 -23.41
CA ASP A 440 10.98 -29.96 -23.46
C ASP A 440 10.41 -30.33 -24.84
N ASP A 441 10.82 -31.47 -25.40
CA ASP A 441 10.45 -31.90 -26.76
C ASP A 441 8.92 -31.98 -26.95
N LYS A 442 8.20 -32.62 -26.03
CA LYS A 442 6.74 -32.84 -26.14
C LYS A 442 5.99 -31.53 -25.95
N CYS A 443 6.36 -30.75 -24.93
CA CYS A 443 5.75 -29.45 -24.66
C CYS A 443 6.04 -28.45 -25.79
N SER A 444 7.22 -28.48 -26.41
CA SER A 444 7.55 -27.60 -27.55
C SER A 444 6.58 -27.78 -28.72
N MET A 445 6.20 -29.03 -29.03
CA MET A 445 5.20 -29.33 -30.06
C MET A 445 3.83 -28.77 -29.69
N GLU A 446 3.43 -28.88 -28.43
CA GLU A 446 2.16 -28.32 -27.95
C GLU A 446 2.15 -26.79 -28.03
N VAL A 447 3.26 -26.13 -27.67
CA VAL A 447 3.42 -24.68 -27.81
C VAL A 447 3.22 -24.26 -29.26
N ALA A 448 3.84 -24.96 -30.21
CA ALA A 448 3.66 -24.67 -31.63
C ALA A 448 2.20 -24.91 -32.09
N LEU A 449 1.60 -26.04 -31.73
CA LEU A 449 0.21 -26.40 -32.07
C LEU A 449 -0.82 -25.41 -31.49
N ALA A 450 -0.54 -24.83 -30.32
CA ALA A 450 -1.39 -23.83 -29.69
C ALA A 450 -1.30 -22.45 -30.36
N GLY A 451 -0.46 -22.26 -31.38
CA GLY A 451 -0.20 -20.97 -32.02
C GLY A 451 0.86 -20.12 -31.31
N GLY A 452 1.67 -20.73 -30.44
CA GLY A 452 2.69 -20.05 -29.65
C GLY A 452 3.78 -19.41 -30.51
N VAL A 453 4.17 -20.00 -31.64
CA VAL A 453 5.17 -19.41 -32.56
C VAL A 453 4.72 -18.02 -33.02
N HIS A 454 3.48 -17.91 -33.52
CA HIS A 454 2.93 -16.63 -33.96
C HIS A 454 2.85 -15.61 -32.81
N ALA A 455 2.36 -16.05 -31.64
CA ALA A 455 2.26 -15.19 -30.45
C ALA A 455 3.63 -14.63 -30.03
N LEU A 456 4.66 -15.48 -29.98
CA LEU A 456 6.01 -15.09 -29.58
C LEU A 456 6.69 -14.19 -30.62
N VAL A 457 6.49 -14.44 -31.92
CA VAL A 457 6.97 -13.54 -32.98
C VAL A 457 6.30 -12.18 -32.89
N MET A 458 4.99 -12.13 -32.64
CA MET A 458 4.29 -10.86 -32.39
C MET A 458 4.90 -10.08 -31.22
N LEU A 459 5.22 -10.75 -30.11
CA LEU A 459 5.87 -10.11 -28.96
C LEU A 459 7.27 -9.60 -29.29
N ALA A 460 8.09 -10.44 -29.91
CA ALA A 460 9.45 -10.08 -30.34
C ALA A 460 9.46 -8.84 -31.26
N ARG A 461 8.46 -8.70 -32.14
CA ARG A 461 8.36 -7.59 -33.10
C ARG A 461 7.78 -6.31 -32.50
N ASN A 462 6.70 -6.43 -31.74
CA ASN A 462 5.83 -5.30 -31.42
C ASN A 462 5.96 -4.81 -29.98
N CYS A 463 6.46 -5.64 -29.06
CA CYS A 463 6.62 -5.23 -27.68
C CYS A 463 7.82 -4.28 -27.55
N LYS A 464 7.71 -3.31 -26.64
CA LYS A 464 8.80 -2.38 -26.31
C LYS A 464 9.50 -2.73 -25.00
N PHE A 465 8.95 -3.70 -24.26
CA PHE A 465 9.47 -4.12 -22.97
C PHE A 465 10.53 -5.19 -23.19
N GLU A 466 11.74 -4.91 -22.71
CA GLU A 466 12.92 -5.76 -22.94
C GLU A 466 12.75 -7.14 -22.34
N GLY A 467 12.22 -7.25 -21.12
CA GLY A 467 11.95 -8.53 -20.47
C GLY A 467 11.03 -9.42 -21.31
N VAL A 468 9.96 -8.85 -21.88
CA VAL A 468 9.06 -9.57 -22.80
C VAL A 468 9.78 -10.01 -24.06
N GLN A 469 10.59 -9.14 -24.67
CA GLN A 469 11.36 -9.46 -25.88
C GLN A 469 12.41 -10.55 -25.62
N GLU A 470 13.09 -10.50 -24.47
CA GLU A 470 14.06 -11.50 -24.04
C GLU A 470 13.40 -12.87 -23.89
N GLN A 471 12.28 -12.94 -23.15
CA GLN A 471 11.57 -14.21 -22.97
C GLN A 471 11.00 -14.74 -24.29
N ALA A 472 10.52 -13.86 -25.17
CA ALA A 472 10.04 -14.26 -26.50
C ALA A 472 11.17 -14.80 -27.39
N ALA A 473 12.34 -14.15 -27.41
CA ALA A 473 13.52 -14.61 -28.12
C ALA A 473 13.98 -15.98 -27.60
N ARG A 474 14.08 -16.13 -26.27
CA ARG A 474 14.45 -17.39 -25.60
C ARG A 474 13.48 -18.52 -25.96
N ALA A 475 12.17 -18.25 -25.97
CA ALA A 475 11.18 -19.26 -26.37
C ALA A 475 11.33 -19.68 -27.83
N LEU A 476 11.52 -18.72 -28.75
CA LEU A 476 11.71 -19.01 -30.17
C LEU A 476 13.00 -19.80 -30.44
N ALA A 477 14.08 -19.47 -29.73
CA ALA A 477 15.33 -20.22 -29.78
C ALA A 477 15.13 -21.67 -29.32
N ASN A 478 14.46 -21.88 -28.17
CA ASN A 478 14.15 -23.23 -27.68
C ASN A 478 13.27 -24.02 -28.65
N LEU A 479 12.26 -23.39 -29.27
CA LEU A 479 11.43 -24.02 -30.29
C LEU A 479 12.23 -24.45 -31.54
N ALA A 480 13.24 -23.68 -31.93
CA ALA A 480 14.09 -23.97 -33.08
C ALA A 480 15.23 -24.96 -32.78
N ALA A 481 15.63 -25.10 -31.51
CA ALA A 481 16.78 -25.90 -31.09
C ALA A 481 16.58 -27.42 -31.21
N HIS A 482 15.34 -27.88 -31.40
CA HIS A 482 14.98 -29.30 -31.47
C HIS A 482 15.37 -30.01 -32.78
N GLY A 483 15.98 -29.31 -33.74
CA GLY A 483 16.46 -29.91 -35.00
C GLY A 483 15.35 -30.56 -35.83
N ASP A 484 15.59 -31.76 -36.37
CA ASP A 484 14.61 -32.53 -37.16
C ASP A 484 13.64 -33.38 -36.30
N SER A 485 13.74 -33.31 -34.96
CA SER A 485 12.86 -34.10 -34.07
C SER A 485 11.40 -33.66 -34.15
N ASN A 486 11.16 -32.40 -34.54
CA ASN A 486 9.85 -31.85 -34.85
C ASN A 486 9.94 -30.77 -35.92
N SER A 487 8.79 -30.31 -36.42
CA SER A 487 8.73 -29.27 -37.46
C SER A 487 8.76 -27.84 -36.90
N ASN A 488 9.09 -27.64 -35.62
CA ASN A 488 8.99 -26.33 -34.98
C ASN A 488 10.03 -25.35 -35.52
N ASN A 489 11.25 -25.80 -35.82
CA ASN A 489 12.26 -24.97 -36.48
C ASN A 489 11.76 -24.42 -37.82
N ALA A 490 11.15 -25.29 -38.64
CA ALA A 490 10.53 -24.87 -39.90
C ALA A 490 9.37 -23.89 -39.67
N ALA A 491 8.53 -24.13 -38.67
CA ALA A 491 7.44 -23.23 -38.31
C ALA A 491 7.95 -21.84 -37.90
N VAL A 492 8.99 -21.77 -37.06
CA VAL A 492 9.64 -20.50 -36.67
C VAL A 492 10.24 -19.80 -37.90
N GLY A 493 10.93 -20.52 -38.77
CA GLY A 493 11.55 -19.95 -39.97
C GLY A 493 10.55 -19.48 -41.03
N GLN A 494 9.36 -20.07 -41.09
CA GLN A 494 8.28 -19.72 -42.03
C GLN A 494 7.33 -18.64 -41.50
N GLU A 495 7.32 -18.41 -40.17
CA GLU A 495 6.45 -17.42 -39.56
C GLU A 495 6.80 -16.00 -40.03
N ALA A 496 5.78 -15.26 -40.44
CA ALA A 496 5.96 -13.98 -41.12
C ALA A 496 6.64 -12.96 -40.20
N GLY A 497 7.82 -12.49 -40.62
CA GLY A 497 8.62 -11.51 -39.91
C GLY A 497 9.35 -12.04 -38.67
N ALA A 498 9.39 -13.38 -38.46
CA ALA A 498 10.19 -13.98 -37.40
C ALA A 498 11.68 -13.66 -37.58
N LEU A 499 12.25 -13.97 -38.74
CA LEU A 499 13.66 -13.68 -39.05
C LEU A 499 14.01 -12.20 -38.94
N GLU A 500 13.10 -11.32 -39.38
CA GLU A 500 13.28 -9.87 -39.25
C GLU A 500 13.33 -9.44 -37.78
N ALA A 501 12.43 -9.96 -36.93
CA ALA A 501 12.42 -9.68 -35.50
C ALA A 501 13.71 -10.16 -34.83
N LEU A 502 14.11 -11.41 -35.08
CA LEU A 502 15.31 -11.99 -34.47
C LEU A 502 16.55 -11.18 -34.86
N VAL A 503 16.72 -10.81 -36.14
CA VAL A 503 17.82 -9.97 -36.61
C VAL A 503 17.78 -8.58 -35.96
N LEU A 504 16.62 -7.97 -35.77
CA LEU A 504 16.50 -6.69 -35.06
C LEU A 504 16.92 -6.82 -33.59
N LEU A 505 16.51 -7.89 -32.92
CA LEU A 505 16.84 -8.15 -31.52
C LEU A 505 18.34 -8.42 -31.30
N THR A 506 19.08 -8.96 -32.28
CA THR A 506 20.57 -9.07 -32.20
C THR A 506 21.27 -7.71 -32.08
N LYS A 507 20.59 -6.62 -32.49
CA LYS A 507 21.08 -5.24 -32.39
C LYS A 507 20.55 -4.52 -31.15
N SER A 508 19.83 -5.22 -30.27
CA SER A 508 19.30 -4.65 -29.04
C SER A 508 20.44 -4.11 -28.15
N PRO A 509 20.27 -2.95 -27.50
CA PRO A 509 21.24 -2.47 -26.53
C PRO A 509 21.32 -3.35 -25.27
N HIS A 510 20.36 -4.27 -25.08
CA HIS A 510 20.27 -5.14 -23.91
C HIS A 510 20.96 -6.48 -24.16
N GLU A 511 21.88 -6.85 -23.26
CA GLU A 511 22.64 -8.10 -23.39
C GLU A 511 21.78 -9.35 -23.24
N GLY A 512 20.79 -9.36 -22.33
CA GLY A 512 19.89 -10.51 -22.14
C GLY A 512 19.11 -10.86 -23.41
N VAL A 513 18.58 -9.86 -24.10
CA VAL A 513 17.91 -10.02 -25.40
C VAL A 513 18.84 -10.59 -26.47
N ARG A 514 20.10 -10.12 -26.51
CA ARG A 514 21.09 -10.57 -27.51
C ARG A 514 21.64 -11.96 -27.22
N TRP A 515 21.81 -12.34 -25.96
CA TRP A 515 22.41 -13.63 -25.57
C TRP A 515 21.54 -14.84 -25.95
N ASN A 516 20.23 -14.65 -26.03
CA ASN A 516 19.27 -15.70 -26.34
C ASN A 516 19.07 -15.94 -27.86
N LEU A 517 19.82 -15.23 -28.73
CA LEU A 517 19.74 -15.27 -30.20
C LEU A 517 21.06 -15.70 -30.82
#